data_AF-A0A1Q7CLH5-F1
#
_entry.id   AF-A0A1Q7CLH5-F1
#
_cell.length_a   1.000
_cell.length_b   1.000
_cell.length_c   1.000
_cell.angle_alpha   90.00
_cell.angle_beta   90.00
_cell.angle_gamma   90.00
#
_symmetry.space_group_name_H-M   'P 1'
#
loop_
_entity.id
_entity.type
_entity.pdbx_description
1 polymer ?
#
loop_
_entity_poly.entity_id
_entity_poly.type
_entity_poly.pdbx_seq_one_letter_code
_entity_poly.pdbx_strand_id
1 'polypeptide(L)' 'MLEGLFQPTHLLVIFFIALLVFGPKRLPDLGRGIGEGIRALKDGMKEKPTEPAEPPKSEVKS' A
#
# COMPACT_ATOMS: atom_id res chain seq x y z
N MET A 1 1.74 -15.02 -24.89
CA MET A 1 2.29 -13.79 -25.53
C MET A 1 2.25 -12.57 -24.59
N LEU A 2 1.79 -12.70 -23.34
CA LEU A 2 1.77 -11.62 -22.34
C LEU A 2 2.83 -11.81 -21.23
N GLU A 3 3.39 -13.01 -21.08
CA GLU A 3 4.45 -13.32 -20.10
C GLU A 3 5.73 -12.48 -20.28
N GLY A 4 6.00 -11.95 -21.48
CA GLY A 4 7.17 -11.09 -21.72
C GLY A 4 7.02 -9.69 -21.12
N LEU A 5 5.79 -9.21 -20.90
CA LEU A 5 5.52 -7.86 -20.41
C LEU A 5 5.71 -7.75 -18.89
N PHE A 6 5.40 -8.82 -18.16
CA PHE A 6 5.61 -8.90 -16.72
C PHE A 6 7.03 -9.31 -16.33
N GLN A 7 7.95 -9.36 -17.30
CA GLN A 7 9.33 -9.69 -16.99
C GLN A 7 9.92 -8.57 -16.11
N PRO A 8 10.45 -8.88 -14.91
CA PRO A 8 10.96 -7.87 -13.97
C PRO A 8 11.99 -6.93 -14.61
N THR A 9 12.74 -7.45 -15.58
CA THR A 9 13.70 -6.70 -16.40
C THR A 9 13.06 -5.55 -17.17
N HIS A 10 11.91 -5.75 -17.83
CA HIS A 10 11.22 -4.69 -18.57
C HIS A 10 10.68 -3.62 -17.62
N LEU A 11 10.06 -4.04 -16.51
CA LEU A 11 9.57 -3.12 -15.49
C LEU A 11 10.72 -2.26 -14.93
N LEU A 12 11.88 -2.87 -14.67
CA LEU A 12 13.07 -2.17 -14.16
C LEU A 12 13.62 -1.16 -15.17
N VAL A 13 13.65 -1.49 -16.46
CA VAL A 13 14.06 -0.55 -17.52
C VAL A 13 13.10 0.65 -17.60
N ILE A 14 11.79 0.41 -17.62
CA ILE A 14 10.78 1.48 -17.64
C ILE A 14 10.89 2.35 -16.40
N PHE A 15 11.06 1.72 -15.22
CA PHE A 15 11.28 2.41 -13.96
C PHE A 15 12.53 3.28 -14.00
N PHE A 16 13.63 2.77 -14.56
CA PHE A 16 14.87 3.53 -14.69
C PHE A 16 14.71 4.76 -15.59
N ILE A 17 14.01 4.62 -16.72
CA ILE A 17 13.68 5.75 -17.60
C ILE A 17 12.76 6.75 -16.88
N ALA A 18 11.74 6.26 -16.16
CA ALA A 18 10.86 7.11 -15.37
C ALA A 18 11.63 7.87 -14.29
N LEU A 19 12.60 7.24 -13.61
CA LEU A 19 13.47 7.89 -12.65
C LEU A 19 14.40 8.92 -13.29
N LEU A 20 14.82 8.75 -14.54
CA LEU A 20 15.59 9.77 -15.27
C LEU A 20 14.74 11.00 -15.62
N VAL A 21 13.47 10.79 -16.00
CA VAL A 21 12.54 11.88 -16.37
C VAL A 21 11.99 12.61 -15.14
N PHE A 22 11.48 11.86 -14.15
CA PHE A 22 10.87 12.41 -12.93
C PHE A 22 11.90 12.70 -11.83
N GLY A 23 13.06 12.05 -11.86
CA GLY A 23 14.08 12.12 -10.82
C GLY A 23 13.80 11.15 -9.65
N PRO A 24 14.82 10.49 -9.08
CA PRO A 24 14.64 9.56 -7.97
C PRO A 24 14.20 10.23 -6.67
N LYS A 25 14.32 11.56 -6.57
CA LYS A 25 13.80 12.33 -5.43
C LYS A 25 12.29 12.52 -5.45
N ARG A 26 11.65 12.51 -6.63
CA ARG A 26 10.20 12.74 -6.75
C ARG A 26 9.37 11.48 -6.49
N LEU A 27 9.96 10.31 -6.75
CA LEU A 27 9.32 9.03 -6.50
C LEU A 27 8.93 8.79 -5.02
N PRO A 28 9.80 9.03 -4.02
CA PRO A 28 9.43 8.89 -2.61
C PRO A 28 8.46 9.97 -2.13
N ASP A 29 8.54 11.20 -2.64
CA ASP A 29 7.57 12.26 -2.32
C ASP A 29 6.16 11.87 -2.80
N LEU A 30 6.04 11.39 -4.05
CA LEU A 30 4.77 10.92 -4.60
C LEU A 30 4.26 9.67 -3.85
N GLY A 31 5.16 8.75 -3.53
CA GLY A 31 4.83 7.54 -2.77
C GLY A 31 4.36 7.85 -1.34
N ARG A 32 4.93 8.85 -0.67
CA ARG A 32 4.47 9.31 0.64
C ARG A 32 3.07 9.92 0.55
N GLY A 33 2.81 10.81 -0.40
CA GLY A 33 1.48 11.41 -0.58
C GLY A 33 0.39 10.37 -0.91
N ILE A 34 0.68 9.43 -1.81
CA ILE A 34 -0.23 8.32 -2.13
C ILE A 34 -0.40 7.39 -0.91
N GLY A 35 0.68 7.09 -0.20
CA GLY A 35 0.66 6.23 0.98
C GLY A 35 -0.18 6.79 2.12
N GLU A 36 -0.08 8.10 2.38
CA GLU A 36 -0.94 8.79 3.34
C GLU A 36 -2.40 8.80 2.91
N GLY A 37 -2.68 9.04 1.62
CA GLY A 37 -4.04 8.98 1.08
C GLY A 37 -4.67 7.58 1.16
N ILE A 38 -3.92 6.52 0.82
CA ILE A 38 -4.37 5.14 0.95
C ILE A 38 -4.56 4.77 2.43
N ARG A 39 -3.69 5.27 3.33
CA ARG A 39 -3.82 5.02 4.77
C ARG A 39 -5.07 5.69 5.34
N ALA A 40 -5.31 6.96 5.01
CA ALA A 40 -6.53 7.67 5.38
C ALA A 40 -7.79 7.00 4.79
N LEU A 41 -7.72 6.53 3.54
CA LEU A 41 -8.81 5.77 2.92
C LEU A 41 -9.07 4.44 3.64
N LYS A 42 -8.01 3.70 3.99
CA LYS A 42 -8.10 2.43 4.72
C LYS A 42 -8.66 2.63 6.13
N ASP A 43 -8.22 3.68 6.81
CA ASP A 43 -8.65 4.00 8.17
C ASP A 43 -10.12 4.43 8.16
N GLY A 44 -10.54 5.30 7.23
CA GLY A 44 -11.95 5.66 7.05
C GLY A 44 -12.85 4.52 6.53
N MET A 45 -12.30 3.55 5.80
CA MET A 45 -13.00 2.31 5.45
C MET A 45 -13.14 1.36 6.65
N LYS A 46 -12.19 1.34 7.57
CA LYS A 46 -12.23 0.55 8.82
C LYS A 46 -13.21 1.12 9.86
N GLU A 47 -13.53 2.41 9.79
CA GLU A 47 -14.49 3.07 10.69
C GLU A 47 -15.97 2.81 10.32
N LYS A 48 -16.25 2.13 9.20
CA LYS A 48 -17.59 1.54 8.98
C LYS A 48 -17.70 0.23 9.78
N PRO A 49 -18.79 0.06 10.54
CA PRO A 49 -18.80 -0.51 11.87
C PRO A 49 -18.44 -2.00 11.84
N THR A 50 -17.26 -2.34 12.35
CA THR A 50 -17.16 -3.55 13.15
C THR A 50 -17.17 -3.08 14.59
N GLU A 51 -18.35 -3.23 15.18
CA GLU A 51 -18.62 -3.22 16.61
C GLU A 51 -17.49 -3.95 17.38
N PRO A 52 -17.19 -3.53 18.62
CA PRO A 52 -15.89 -3.65 19.27
C PRO A 52 -15.35 -5.07 19.28
N ALA A 53 -14.05 -5.20 19.01
CA ALA A 53 -13.27 -6.31 19.53
C ALA A 53 -13.17 -6.14 21.06
N GLU A 54 -14.27 -6.43 21.77
CA GLU A 54 -14.19 -6.85 23.16
C GLU A 54 -13.41 -8.18 23.16
N PRO A 55 -12.27 -8.28 23.87
CA PRO A 55 -11.69 -9.58 24.13
C PRO A 55 -12.71 -10.36 24.96
N PRO A 56 -13.10 -11.60 24.58
CA PRO A 56 -13.87 -12.42 25.48
C PRO A 56 -13.00 -12.64 26.71
N LYS A 57 -13.39 -11.98 27.80
CA LYS A 57 -12.85 -12.17 29.13
C LYS A 57 -13.14 -13.63 29.48
N SER A 58 -12.17 -14.49 29.24
CA SER A 58 -12.16 -15.89 29.69
C SER A 58 -11.94 -15.90 31.20
N GLU A 59 -12.97 -15.49 31.93
CA GLU A 59 -13.15 -15.75 33.34
C GLU A 59 -13.81 -17.15 33.44
N VAL A 60 -13.01 -18.21 33.27
CA VAL A 60 -13.41 -19.58 33.66
C VAL A 60 -12.67 -19.89 34.96
N LYS A 61 -13.26 -19.42 36.05
CA LYS A 61 -13.04 -19.96 37.38
C LYS A 61 -14.31 -20.72 37.76
N SER A 62 -14.27 -22.04 37.71
CA SER A 62 -15.08 -22.97 38.52
C SER A 62 -14.50 -24.37 38.37
#